data_AF-A0A1F9K5Y6-F1
#
_entry.id   AF-A0A1F9K5Y6-F1
#
_cell.length_a   1.000
_cell.length_b   1.000
_cell.length_c   1.000
_cell.angle_alpha   90.00
_cell.angle_beta   90.00
_cell.angle_gamma   90.00
#
_symmetry.space_group_name_H-M   'P 1'
#
loop_
_entity.id
_entity.type
_entity.pdbx_description
1 polymer ?
#
loop_
_entity_poly.entity_id
_entity_poly.type
_entity_poly.pdbx_seq_one_letter_code
_entity_poly.pdbx_strand_id
1 'polypeptide(L)' 'MLDRLPGRFTIGDIAKAADAGRKSSGYIRQVAVRWAKQKKTKRVGRGKYQKVEQGKSRAAAASQRNK' A
#
# COMPACT_ATOMS: atom_id res chain seq x y z
N MET A 1 -1.59 7.98 8.71
CA MET A 1 -1.98 8.03 7.28
C MET A 1 -2.00 6.63 6.67
N LEU A 2 -0.92 5.85 6.78
CA LEU A 2 -0.93 4.45 6.33
C LEU A 2 -2.05 3.65 7.03
N ASP A 3 -2.28 3.88 8.32
CA ASP A 3 -3.29 3.17 9.13
C ASP A 3 -4.71 3.33 8.60
N ARG A 4 -5.03 4.49 7.99
CA ARG A 4 -6.33 4.79 7.39
C ARG A 4 -6.56 4.08 6.04
N LEU A 5 -5.51 3.51 5.45
CA LEU A 5 -5.62 2.80 4.17
C LEU A 5 -6.08 1.35 4.39
N PRO A 6 -6.82 0.75 3.44
CA PRO A 6 -7.13 -0.67 3.46
C PRO A 6 -5.85 -1.53 3.37
N GLY A 7 -5.95 -2.82 3.68
CA GLY A 7 -4.82 -3.76 3.60
C GLY A 7 -4.19 -3.83 2.20
N ARG A 8 -5.01 -3.66 1.15
CA ARG A 8 -4.57 -3.41 -0.24
C ARG A 8 -5.11 -2.06 -0.68
N PHE A 9 -4.25 -1.24 -1.26
CA PHE A 9 -4.58 0.14 -1.61
C PHE A 9 -3.81 0.60 -2.86
N THR A 10 -4.32 1.66 -3.49
CA THR A 10 -3.76 2.26 -4.69
C THR A 10 -3.20 3.66 -4.40
N ILE A 11 -2.43 4.23 -5.34
CA ILE A 11 -2.01 5.65 -5.26
C ILE A 11 -3.21 6.59 -5.06
N GLY A 12 -4.37 6.27 -5.65
CA GLY A 12 -5.60 7.06 -5.47
C GLY A 12 -6.14 7.01 -4.04
N ASP A 13 -6.04 5.85 -3.37
CA ASP A 13 -6.41 5.73 -1.96
C ASP A 13 -5.46 6.52 -1.06
N ILE A 14 -4.16 6.52 -1.38
CA ILE A 14 -3.17 7.36 -0.69
C ILE A 14 -3.52 8.84 -0.87
N ALA A 15 -3.89 9.27 -2.08
CA ALA A 15 -4.31 10.65 -2.35
C ALA A 15 -5.57 11.04 -1.58
N LYS A 16 -6.59 10.15 -1.52
CA LYS A 16 -7.81 10.36 -0.72
C LYS A 16 -7.50 10.47 0.77
N ALA A 17 -6.63 9.59 1.30
CA ALA A 17 -6.22 9.62 2.71
C ALA A 17 -5.25 10.76 3.05
N ALA A 18 -4.60 11.37 2.05
CA ALA A 18 -3.66 12.48 2.19
C ALA A 18 -4.34 13.85 2.30
N ASP A 19 -5.68 13.89 2.29
CA ASP A 19 -6.48 15.06 1.95
C ASP A 19 -6.22 15.50 0.50
N ALA A 20 -7.11 15.08 -0.39
CA ALA A 20 -7.00 15.16 -1.85
C ALA A 20 -6.79 16.59 -2.41
N GLY A 21 -6.89 17.64 -1.59
CA GLY A 21 -6.72 19.03 -1.99
C GLY A 21 -5.35 19.66 -1.76
N ARG A 22 -4.44 19.05 -0.96
CA ARG A 22 -3.17 19.71 -0.57
C ARG A 22 -1.89 19.09 -1.10
N LYS A 23 -1.93 17.84 -1.59
CA LYS A 23 -0.70 17.09 -1.88
C LYS A 23 -0.59 16.71 -3.34
N SER A 24 0.50 17.13 -3.98
CA SER A 24 0.82 16.76 -5.36
C SER A 24 1.00 15.25 -5.53
N SER A 25 0.64 14.73 -6.71
CA SER A 25 0.82 13.34 -7.11
C SER A 25 2.27 12.85 -6.94
N GLY A 26 3.26 13.75 -7.12
CA GLY A 26 4.67 13.46 -6.88
C GLY A 26 4.97 13.14 -5.41
N TYR A 27 4.39 13.90 -4.48
CA TYR A 27 4.51 13.65 -3.04
C TYR A 27 3.90 12.29 -2.67
N ILE A 28 2.71 11.97 -3.19
CA ILE A 28 2.04 10.68 -2.96
C ILE A 28 2.92 9.51 -3.42
N ARG A 29 3.53 9.64 -4.62
CA ARG A 29 4.45 8.62 -5.14
C ARG A 29 5.68 8.47 -4.25
N GLN A 30 6.28 9.57 -3.79
CA GLN A 30 7.43 9.52 -2.88
C GLN A 30 7.08 8.85 -1.54
N VAL A 31 5.90 9.13 -0.98
CA VAL A 31 5.42 8.47 0.25
C VAL A 31 5.28 6.97 0.04
N ALA A 32 4.65 6.54 -1.06
CA ALA A 32 4.51 5.13 -1.40
C ALA A 32 5.87 4.43 -1.56
N VAL A 33 6.83 5.08 -2.22
CA VAL A 33 8.21 4.57 -2.35
C VAL A 33 8.91 4.48 -0.99
N ARG A 34 8.72 5.47 -0.10
CA ARG A 34 9.28 5.44 1.26
C ARG A 34 8.71 4.28 2.08
N TRP A 35 7.40 4.01 2.01
CA TRP A 35 6.81 2.88 2.70
C TRP A 35 7.28 1.52 2.17
N ALA A 36 7.51 1.43 0.86
CA ALA A 36 8.12 0.25 0.25
C ALA A 36 9.56 0.03 0.73
N LYS A 37 10.39 1.09 0.78
CA LYS A 37 11.75 1.04 1.34
C LYS A 37 11.76 0.63 2.81
N GLN A 38 10.79 1.12 3.60
CA GLN A 38 10.64 0.79 5.03
C GLN A 38 10.03 -0.60 5.27
N LYS A 39 9.77 -1.40 4.23
CA LYS A 39 9.12 -2.73 4.32
C LYS A 39 7.74 -2.71 5.01
N LYS A 40 7.09 -1.54 5.10
CA LYS A 40 5.73 -1.39 5.64
C LYS A 40 4.68 -1.80 4.61
N THR A 41 5.03 -1.72 3.33
CA THR A 41 4.11 -2.01 2.21
C THR A 41 4.88 -2.73 1.10
N LYS A 42 4.26 -3.72 0.45
CA LYS A 42 4.78 -4.38 -0.74
C LYS A 42 4.07 -3.84 -1.98
N ARG A 43 4.83 -3.56 -3.04
CA ARG A 43 4.25 -3.24 -4.34
C ARG A 43 3.77 -4.54 -4.99
N VAL A 44 2.49 -4.61 -5.30
CA VAL A 44 1.87 -5.79 -5.93
C VAL A 44 1.52 -5.56 -7.40
N GLY A 45 1.64 -4.32 -7.88
CA GLY A 45 1.42 -3.97 -9.28
C GLY A 45 1.70 -2.49 -9.56
N ARG A 46 1.43 -2.05 -10.79
CA ARG A 46 1.56 -0.63 -11.17
C ARG A 46 0.56 0.21 -10.37
N GLY A 47 1.07 1.07 -9.48
CA GLY A 47 0.24 1.92 -8.62
C GLY A 47 -0.54 1.19 -7.52
N LYS A 48 -0.26 -0.11 -7.31
CA LYS A 48 -0.94 -0.96 -6.32
C LYS A 48 0.04 -1.41 -5.23
N TYR A 49 -0.37 -1.24 -3.99
CA TYR A 49 0.41 -1.51 -2.80
C TYR A 49 -0.42 -2.35 -1.82
N GLN A 50 0.27 -3.17 -1.03
CA GLN A 50 -0.32 -3.98 0.01
C GLN A 50 0.44 -3.71 1.31
N LYS A 51 -0.25 -3.47 2.42
CA LYS A 51 0.37 -3.38 3.74
C LYS A 51 1.04 -4.70 4.08
N VAL A 52 2.24 -4.62 4.60
CA VAL A 52 2.93 -5.77 5.18
C VAL A 52 2.48 -5.82 6.63
N GLU A 53 1.55 -6.71 6.95
CA GLU A 53 1.26 -7.04 8.35
C GLU A 53 2.49 -7.79 8.91
N GLN A 54 3.33 -7.08 9.66
CA GLN A 54 4.27 -7.73 10.57
C GLN A 54 3.44 -8.44 11.64
N GLY A 55 3.11 -9.71 11.41
CA GLY A 55 2.53 -10.57 12.44
C GLY A 55 1.43 -11.55 12.02
N LYS A 56 0.78 -11.42 10.84
CA LYS A 56 -0.36 -12.31 10.50
C LYS A 56 -0.35 -13.00 9.14
N SER A 57 0.61 -12.73 8.25
CA SER A 57 0.56 -13.24 6.87
C SER A 57 1.51 -14.40 6.57
N ARG A 58 1.46 -15.47 7.38
CA ARG A 58 1.77 -16.84 6.89
C ARG A 58 0.53 -17.50 6.25
N ALA A 59 -0.63 -16.86 6.29
CA ALA A 59 -1.91 -17.41 5.81
C ALA A 59 -2.32 -16.97 4.39
N ALA A 60 -1.93 -15.79 3.90
CA ALA A 60 -2.43 -15.27 2.62
C ALA A 60 -1.68 -15.77 1.37
N ALA A 61 -0.53 -16.42 1.53
CA ALA A 61 0.24 -16.98 0.41
C ALA A 61 -0.17 -18.42 0.03
N ALA A 62 -1.08 -19.05 0.79
CA ALA A 62 -1.49 -20.44 0.56
C ALA A 62 -2.77 -20.59 -0.29
N SER A 63 -3.38 -19.49 -0.77
CA SER A 63 -4.68 -19.55 -1.47
C SER A 63 -4.59 -19.34 -2.99
N GLN A 64 -3.40 -19.36 -3.59
CA GLN A 64 -3.24 -19.38 -5.05
C GLN A 64 -2.38 -20.56 -5.49
N ARG A 65 -2.84 -21.78 -5.19
CA ARG A 65 -2.38 -22.99 -5.90
C ARG A 65 -3.45 -24.07 -5.85
N ASN A 66 -4.62 -23.82 -6.44
CA ASN A 66 -5.45 -24.87 -7.04
C ASN A 66 -6.57 -24.28 -7.89
N LYS A 67 -6.45 -24.34 -9.21
CA LYS A 67 -7.43 -24.95 -10.12
C LYS A 67 -6.82 -25.09 -11.50
#